data_AF-A0A939AKY1-F1
#
_entry.id   AF-A0A939AKY1-F1
#
_cell.length_a   1.000
_cell.length_b   1.000
_cell.length_c   1.000
_cell.angle_alpha   90.00
_cell.angle_beta   90.00
_cell.angle_gamma   90.00
#
_symmetry.space_group_name_H-M   'P 1'
#
loop_
_entity.id
_entity.type
_entity.pdbx_description
1 polymer ?
#
loop_
_entity_poly.entity_id
_entity_poly.type
_entity_poly.pdbx_seq_one_letter_code
_entity_poly.pdbx_strand_id
1 'polypeptide(L)'
;MGLRIQGSFNISYRCTPILAGHIRENSPEQYEILSALARVTRKKFPYLKVEFHPNLTDTRAYLNNGWHAEPQYAHTWDLRNVDNILQNMHRKKRSYVRKALETYEFNVERDKKIIDEFLRLYTETMAKFSWCPNENWSESFHHKANWLLDEKLLLPCTCRAKTGELISVALVILSPENRTAYGWLIGYDHAYASYEIPASLQYYSATILAANFDVLDLGDGPNANLFAYKDSLGTASHPFWVLTTKDTKKWIKVLDFLRDTRQSLQKLFRQRIHAFDS
;
A
#
# COMPACT_ATOMS: atom_id res chain seq x y z
N MET A 1 26.01 16.60 13.04
CA MET A 1 25.76 16.52 11.58
C MET A 1 24.63 15.50 11.38
N GLY A 2 23.38 15.99 11.27
CA GLY A 2 22.19 15.16 11.40
C GLY A 2 21.69 14.65 10.05
N LEU A 3 21.81 13.34 9.83
CA LEU A 3 21.17 12.66 8.71
C LEU A 3 19.68 12.48 9.06
N ARG A 4 18.81 13.36 8.56
CA ARG A 4 17.36 13.24 8.72
C ARG A 4 16.83 12.29 7.65
N ILE A 5 16.93 10.98 7.89
CA ILE A 5 16.17 9.99 7.10
C ILE A 5 14.75 10.03 7.64
N GLN A 6 13.91 10.85 7.00
CA GLN A 6 12.48 10.90 7.30
C GLN A 6 11.87 9.55 6.92
N GLY A 7 11.66 8.72 7.94
CA GLY A 7 11.07 7.41 7.80
C GLY A 7 9.63 7.47 7.27
N SER A 8 9.21 6.32 6.75
CA SER A 8 7.80 5.91 6.67
C SER A 8 6.90 6.77 5.78
N PHE A 9 7.31 7.00 4.53
CA PHE A 9 6.36 6.98 3.42
C PHE A 9 6.33 5.57 2.86
N ASN A 10 5.60 4.65 3.49
CA ASN A 10 5.05 3.47 2.79
C ASN A 10 3.91 3.92 1.87
N ILE A 11 4.22 4.87 0.99
CA ILE A 11 3.75 4.75 -0.38
C ILE A 11 4.91 4.02 -1.02
N SER A 12 4.79 2.72 -1.22
CA SER A 12 5.49 2.11 -2.34
C SER A 12 4.90 2.75 -3.59
N TYR A 13 5.30 3.99 -3.90
CA TYR A 13 4.96 4.57 -5.18
C TYR A 13 5.65 3.71 -6.21
N ARG A 14 4.81 3.12 -7.06
CA ARG A 14 5.16 2.49 -8.32
C ARG A 14 5.72 3.53 -9.27
N CYS A 15 6.82 4.17 -8.90
CA CYS A 15 7.52 5.12 -9.73
C CYS A 15 8.47 4.35 -10.63
N THR A 16 7.89 3.61 -11.57
CA THR A 16 8.58 3.50 -12.86
C THR A 16 8.77 4.92 -13.35
N PRO A 17 9.97 5.33 -13.78
CA PRO A 17 10.08 6.57 -14.51
C PRO A 17 9.05 6.51 -15.65
N ILE A 18 8.13 7.47 -15.68
CA ILE A 18 7.20 7.61 -16.80
C ILE A 18 8.06 8.05 -17.97
N LEU A 19 8.41 7.09 -18.82
CA LEU A 19 9.11 7.37 -20.06
C LEU A 19 8.10 7.94 -21.04
N ALA A 20 8.54 8.90 -21.85
CA ALA A 20 7.71 9.47 -22.88
C ALA A 20 7.24 8.35 -23.84
N GLY A 21 5.97 8.37 -24.24
CA GLY A 21 5.34 7.27 -25.00
C GLY A 21 5.94 6.97 -26.38
N HIS A 22 6.87 7.81 -26.87
CA HIS A 22 7.62 7.54 -28.10
C HIS A 22 8.84 6.61 -27.87
N ILE A 23 9.29 6.45 -26.63
CA ILE A 23 10.41 5.58 -26.29
C ILE A 23 9.92 4.13 -26.35
N ARG A 24 10.45 3.36 -27.30
CA ARG A 24 10.10 1.94 -27.45
C ARG A 24 10.58 1.12 -26.26
N GLU A 25 9.76 0.20 -25.81
CA GLU A 25 10.12 -0.78 -24.78
C GLU A 25 11.31 -1.66 -25.24
N ASN A 26 12.20 -1.97 -24.31
CA ASN A 26 13.41 -2.77 -24.51
C ASN A 26 14.36 -2.22 -25.61
N SER A 27 14.27 -0.93 -25.92
CA SER A 27 15.15 -0.26 -26.89
C SER A 27 16.49 0.16 -26.27
N PRO A 28 17.54 0.37 -27.09
CA PRO A 28 18.80 0.96 -26.62
C PRO A 28 18.59 2.32 -25.95
N GLU A 29 17.67 3.14 -26.47
CA GLU A 29 17.33 4.44 -25.88
C GLU A 29 16.72 4.31 -24.48
N GLN A 30 15.73 3.42 -24.30
CA GLN A 30 15.18 3.12 -22.98
C GLN A 30 16.28 2.66 -22.02
N TYR A 31 17.15 1.76 -22.48
CA TYR A 31 18.24 1.23 -21.67
C TYR A 31 19.20 2.34 -21.20
N GLU A 32 19.58 3.27 -22.07
CA GLU A 32 20.46 4.40 -21.72
C GLU A 32 19.81 5.33 -20.70
N ILE A 33 18.52 5.66 -20.88
CA ILE A 33 17.77 6.50 -19.94
C ILE A 33 17.70 5.83 -18.55
N LEU A 34 17.30 4.56 -18.51
CA LEU A 34 17.22 3.80 -17.26
C LEU A 34 18.60 3.63 -16.61
N SER A 35 19.66 3.44 -17.39
CA SER A 35 21.03 3.34 -16.89
C SER A 35 21.51 4.66 -16.28
N ALA A 36 21.25 5.78 -16.96
CA ALA A 36 21.56 7.11 -16.45
C ALA A 36 20.82 7.39 -15.13
N LEU A 37 19.52 7.06 -15.08
CA LEU A 37 18.71 7.20 -13.87
C LEU A 37 19.24 6.30 -12.74
N ALA A 38 19.49 5.02 -13.01
CA ALA A 38 20.02 4.07 -12.02
C ALA A 38 21.33 4.56 -11.39
N ARG A 39 22.24 5.10 -12.21
CA ARG A 39 23.54 5.64 -11.77
C ARG A 39 23.38 6.90 -10.92
N VAL A 40 22.58 7.86 -11.36
CA VAL A 40 22.39 9.13 -10.63
C VAL A 40 21.63 8.89 -9.32
N THR A 41 20.56 8.09 -9.36
CA THR A 41 19.76 7.76 -8.19
C THR A 41 20.61 7.06 -7.14
N ARG A 42 21.40 6.06 -7.52
CA ARG A 42 22.28 5.35 -6.57
C ARG A 42 23.32 6.28 -5.92
N LYS A 43 23.85 7.26 -6.65
CA LYS A 43 24.80 8.25 -6.11
C LYS A 43 24.15 9.16 -5.04
N LYS A 44 22.88 9.54 -5.24
CA LYS A 44 22.14 10.44 -4.34
C LYS A 44 21.49 9.70 -3.18
N PHE A 45 21.02 8.48 -3.42
CA PHE A 45 20.28 7.65 -2.49
C PHE A 45 20.99 6.30 -2.38
N PRO A 46 22.04 6.21 -1.54
CA PRO A 46 22.83 4.98 -1.41
C PRO A 46 22.01 3.81 -0.87
N TYR A 47 20.88 4.09 -0.21
CA TYR A 47 19.96 3.10 0.35
C TYR A 47 18.56 3.38 -0.18
N LEU A 48 18.19 2.70 -1.26
CA LEU A 48 16.90 2.88 -1.89
C LEU A 48 16.33 1.54 -2.33
N LYS A 49 15.07 1.31 -1.99
CA LYS A 49 14.20 0.27 -2.56
C LYS A 49 13.21 0.98 -3.47
N VAL A 50 13.08 0.53 -4.71
CA VAL A 50 12.11 1.05 -5.68
C VAL A 50 11.31 -0.13 -6.23
N GLU A 51 10.00 0.05 -6.36
CA GLU A 51 9.10 -0.91 -6.96
C GLU A 51 8.69 -0.37 -8.33
N PHE A 52 8.89 -1.19 -9.37
CA PHE A 52 8.55 -0.84 -10.74
C PHE A 52 7.20 -1.40 -11.13
N HIS A 53 6.58 -0.78 -12.13
CA HIS A 53 5.37 -1.25 -12.78
C HIS A 53 5.68 -2.58 -13.49
N PRO A 54 4.70 -3.50 -13.60
CA PRO A 54 4.85 -4.72 -14.39
C PRO A 54 5.33 -4.54 -15.84
N ASN A 55 5.27 -3.32 -16.40
CA ASN A 55 5.70 -3.03 -17.76
C ASN A 55 7.23 -2.93 -17.88
N LEU A 56 7.97 -2.81 -16.76
CA LEU A 56 9.42 -2.95 -16.82
C LEU A 56 9.75 -4.44 -16.99
N THR A 57 9.99 -4.89 -18.22
CA THR A 57 10.34 -6.30 -18.48
C THR A 57 11.84 -6.57 -18.39
N ASP A 58 12.68 -5.54 -18.54
CA ASP A 58 14.14 -5.67 -18.55
C ASP A 58 14.81 -4.78 -17.48
N THR A 59 15.49 -5.42 -16.53
CA THR A 59 16.19 -4.75 -15.42
C THR A 59 17.69 -4.63 -15.64
N ARG A 60 18.24 -5.03 -16.80
CA ARG A 60 19.68 -5.02 -17.09
C ARG A 60 20.30 -3.65 -16.88
N ALA A 61 19.61 -2.56 -17.23
CA ALA A 61 20.07 -1.19 -16.99
C ALA A 61 20.39 -0.92 -15.51
N TYR A 62 19.57 -1.44 -14.58
CA TYR A 62 19.80 -1.29 -13.15
C TYR A 62 20.85 -2.26 -12.63
N LEU A 63 20.80 -3.52 -13.05
CA LEU A 63 21.78 -4.56 -12.68
C LEU A 63 23.21 -4.14 -13.05
N ASN A 64 23.40 -3.62 -14.26
CA ASN A 64 24.70 -3.14 -14.75
C ASN A 64 25.20 -1.90 -13.99
N ASN A 65 24.31 -1.19 -13.29
CA ASN A 65 24.64 -0.06 -12.42
C ASN A 65 24.70 -0.45 -10.93
N GLY A 66 24.82 -1.75 -10.63
CA GLY A 66 25.07 -2.30 -9.30
C GLY A 66 23.86 -2.28 -8.37
N TRP A 67 22.66 -2.25 -8.94
CA TRP A 67 21.42 -2.56 -8.22
C TRP A 67 21.20 -4.07 -8.15
N HIS A 68 20.39 -4.49 -7.20
CA HIS A 68 19.85 -5.83 -7.10
C HIS A 68 18.39 -5.80 -7.53
N ALA A 69 17.98 -6.75 -8.37
CA ALA A 69 16.61 -6.90 -8.83
C ALA A 69 16.02 -8.20 -8.29
N GLU A 70 14.85 -8.10 -7.67
CA GLU A 70 14.08 -9.24 -7.18
C GLU A 70 12.67 -9.16 -7.79
N PRO A 71 12.15 -10.23 -8.41
CA PRO A 71 10.77 -10.24 -8.85
C PRO A 71 9.86 -10.37 -7.63
N GLN A 72 8.76 -9.63 -7.64
CA GLN A 72 7.66 -9.75 -6.69
C GLN A 72 6.34 -9.83 -7.46
N TYR A 73 5.24 -10.10 -6.76
CA TYR A 73 3.93 -10.29 -7.39
C TYR A 73 2.92 -9.33 -6.79
N ALA A 74 2.29 -8.55 -7.65
CA ALA A 74 1.16 -7.70 -7.32
C ALA A 74 -0.14 -8.45 -7.63
N HIS A 75 -1.13 -8.29 -6.75
CA HIS A 75 -2.44 -8.91 -6.90
C HIS A 75 -3.41 -7.90 -7.50
N THR A 76 -4.04 -8.24 -8.61
CA THR A 76 -4.96 -7.35 -9.32
C THR A 76 -6.31 -7.98 -9.58
N TRP A 77 -7.31 -7.12 -9.74
CA TRP A 77 -8.58 -7.46 -10.38
C TRP A 77 -8.72 -6.72 -11.70
N ASP A 78 -9.22 -7.43 -12.70
CA ASP A 78 -9.67 -6.86 -13.96
C ASP A 78 -11.09 -6.29 -13.77
N LEU A 79 -11.21 -4.96 -13.80
CA LEU A 79 -12.47 -4.27 -13.58
C LEU A 79 -13.36 -4.24 -14.82
N ARG A 80 -12.83 -4.63 -16.00
CA ARG A 80 -13.62 -4.73 -17.24
C ARG A 80 -14.66 -5.85 -17.17
N ASN A 81 -14.51 -6.77 -16.22
CA ASN A 81 -15.47 -7.84 -15.95
C ASN A 81 -15.68 -7.99 -14.44
N VAL A 82 -16.35 -7.01 -13.83
CA VAL A 82 -16.58 -6.94 -12.39
C VAL A 82 -17.37 -8.15 -11.86
N ASP A 83 -18.28 -8.70 -12.66
CA ASP A 83 -19.07 -9.88 -12.29
C ASP A 83 -18.19 -11.12 -12.05
N ASN A 84 -17.07 -11.22 -12.80
CA ASN A 84 -16.13 -12.32 -12.65
C ASN A 84 -15.32 -12.23 -11.35
N ILE A 85 -15.12 -11.03 -10.79
CA ILE A 85 -14.38 -10.84 -9.53
C ILE A 85 -15.02 -11.67 -8.41
N LEU A 86 -16.33 -11.52 -8.20
CA LEU A 86 -17.05 -12.25 -7.16
C LEU A 86 -17.09 -13.77 -7.44
N GLN A 87 -17.07 -14.16 -8.72
CA GLN A 87 -17.07 -15.56 -9.14
C GLN A 87 -15.72 -16.25 -8.90
N ASN A 88 -14.61 -15.51 -9.01
CA ASN A 88 -13.26 -16.03 -8.79
C ASN A 88 -12.87 -16.08 -7.31
N MET A 89 -13.53 -15.30 -6.44
CA MET A 89 -13.31 -15.38 -5.00
C MET A 89 -13.58 -16.79 -4.44
N HIS A 90 -12.76 -17.21 -3.48
CA HIS A 90 -13.01 -18.44 -2.73
C HIS A 90 -14.43 -18.42 -2.11
N ARG A 91 -15.09 -19.59 -2.09
CA ARG A 91 -16.50 -19.73 -1.64
C ARG A 91 -16.78 -19.01 -0.32
N LYS A 92 -15.87 -19.13 0.65
CA LYS A 92 -15.99 -18.47 1.97
C LYS A 92 -15.94 -16.94 1.86
N LYS A 93 -15.03 -16.38 1.06
CA LYS A 93 -14.93 -14.93 0.84
C LYS A 93 -16.16 -14.39 0.11
N ARG A 94 -16.65 -15.10 -0.90
CA ARG A 94 -17.89 -14.76 -1.60
C ARG A 94 -19.10 -14.69 -0.69
N SER A 95 -19.21 -15.66 0.23
CA SER A 95 -20.26 -15.67 1.26
C SER A 95 -20.18 -14.44 2.18
N TYR A 96 -18.97 -14.04 2.57
CA TYR A 96 -18.75 -12.85 3.38
C TYR A 96 -19.14 -11.57 2.65
N VAL A 97 -18.76 -11.44 1.39
CA VAL A 97 -19.13 -10.27 0.57
C VAL A 97 -20.65 -10.14 0.47
N ARG A 98 -21.35 -11.22 0.12
CA ARG A 98 -22.82 -11.19 0.00
C ARG A 98 -23.51 -10.79 1.31
N LYS A 99 -23.14 -11.45 2.41
CA LYS A 99 -23.68 -11.14 3.73
C LYS A 99 -23.40 -9.69 4.14
N ALA A 100 -22.19 -9.20 3.90
CA ALA A 100 -21.82 -7.84 4.25
C ALA A 100 -22.63 -6.80 3.44
N LEU A 101 -22.84 -7.03 2.14
CA LEU A 101 -23.66 -6.16 1.28
C LEU A 101 -25.13 -6.10 1.72
N GLU A 102 -25.65 -7.14 2.38
CA GLU A 102 -26.99 -7.14 2.97
C GLU A 102 -27.04 -6.47 4.36
N THR A 103 -25.95 -6.56 5.12
CA THR A 103 -25.90 -6.15 6.54
C THR A 103 -25.48 -4.69 6.72
N TYR A 104 -24.57 -4.19 5.88
CA TYR A 104 -23.91 -2.90 6.05
C TYR A 104 -24.26 -1.92 4.92
N GLU A 105 -23.89 -0.66 5.12
CA GLU A 105 -24.07 0.40 4.14
C GLU A 105 -22.71 0.83 3.59
N PHE A 106 -22.53 0.65 2.29
CA PHE A 106 -21.30 1.00 1.60
C PHE A 106 -21.49 2.28 0.81
N ASN A 107 -20.56 3.23 0.97
CA ASN A 107 -20.63 4.53 0.33
C ASN A 107 -19.25 5.00 -0.17
N VAL A 108 -19.27 6.06 -0.97
CA VAL A 108 -18.09 6.87 -1.26
C VAL A 108 -18.26 8.20 -0.54
N GLU A 109 -17.34 8.51 0.37
CA GLU A 109 -17.38 9.76 1.16
C GLU A 109 -16.12 10.56 0.84
N ARG A 110 -16.29 11.78 0.31
CA ARG A 110 -15.17 12.65 -0.14
C ARG A 110 -14.91 13.84 0.79
N ASP A 111 -15.64 13.93 1.90
CA ASP A 111 -15.40 14.97 2.91
C ASP A 111 -14.05 14.72 3.60
N LYS A 112 -13.27 15.78 3.86
CA LYS A 112 -11.97 15.69 4.52
C LYS A 112 -12.05 15.05 5.91
N LYS A 113 -13.18 15.17 6.62
CA LYS A 113 -13.44 14.51 7.90
C LYS A 113 -13.29 12.99 7.81
N ILE A 114 -13.50 12.37 6.64
CA ILE A 114 -13.32 10.93 6.49
C ILE A 114 -11.87 10.49 6.69
N ILE A 115 -10.90 11.38 6.46
CA ILE A 115 -9.48 11.10 6.67
C ILE A 115 -9.17 11.02 8.17
N ASP A 116 -9.80 11.88 8.98
CA ASP A 116 -9.69 11.82 10.44
C ASP A 116 -10.31 10.53 10.98
N GLU A 117 -11.51 10.17 10.49
CA GLU A 117 -12.17 8.93 10.88
C GLU A 117 -11.38 7.68 10.42
N PHE A 118 -10.78 7.72 9.22
CA PHE A 118 -9.88 6.67 8.74
C PHE A 118 -8.67 6.53 9.67
N LEU A 119 -8.02 7.61 10.06
CA LEU A 119 -6.83 7.57 10.93
C LEU A 119 -7.15 6.93 12.28
N ARG A 120 -8.32 7.22 12.85
CA ARG A 120 -8.81 6.56 14.08
C ARG A 120 -8.87 5.03 13.90
N LEU A 121 -9.59 4.56 12.87
CA LEU A 121 -9.75 3.13 12.58
C LEU A 121 -8.42 2.45 12.23
N TYR A 122 -7.58 3.14 11.47
CA TYR A 122 -6.31 2.60 11.02
C TYR A 122 -5.31 2.47 12.17
N THR A 123 -5.39 3.32 13.20
CA THR A 123 -4.55 3.19 14.41
C THR A 123 -4.78 1.87 15.15
N GLU A 124 -6.02 1.35 15.16
CA GLU A 124 -6.30 0.01 15.70
C GLU A 124 -5.58 -1.08 14.89
N THR A 125 -5.59 -0.94 13.57
CA THR A 125 -4.87 -1.84 12.65
C THR A 125 -3.37 -1.77 12.87
N MET A 126 -2.80 -0.56 13.05
CA MET A 126 -1.39 -0.36 13.37
C MET A 126 -1.01 -1.06 14.67
N ALA A 127 -1.83 -0.89 15.72
CA ALA A 127 -1.62 -1.53 17.02
C ALA A 127 -1.63 -3.06 16.89
N LYS A 128 -2.59 -3.63 16.16
CA LYS A 128 -2.69 -5.08 15.91
C LYS A 128 -1.43 -5.67 15.27
N PHE A 129 -0.81 -4.95 14.33
CA PHE A 129 0.41 -5.39 13.66
C PHE A 129 1.69 -4.88 14.32
N SER A 130 1.59 -4.31 15.53
CA SER A 130 2.73 -3.74 16.27
C SER A 130 3.53 -2.73 15.43
N TRP A 131 2.87 -2.02 14.53
CA TRP A 131 3.50 -1.01 13.70
C TRP A 131 3.48 0.33 14.44
N CYS A 132 4.66 0.88 14.71
CA CYS A 132 4.84 2.17 15.37
C CYS A 132 5.45 3.16 14.37
N PRO A 133 4.64 4.00 13.72
CA PRO A 133 5.17 5.03 12.83
C PRO A 133 5.88 6.14 13.63
N ASN A 134 6.54 7.06 12.93
CA ASN A 134 7.18 8.22 13.58
C ASN A 134 6.13 9.23 14.08
N GLU A 135 6.55 10.14 14.97
CA GLU A 135 5.68 11.13 15.63
C GLU A 135 4.93 12.05 14.65
N ASN A 136 5.49 12.31 13.47
CA ASN A 136 4.90 13.20 12.46
C ASN A 136 4.14 12.44 11.37
N TRP A 137 3.98 11.12 11.51
CA TRP A 137 3.40 10.30 10.45
C TRP A 137 1.94 10.66 10.20
N SER A 138 1.14 10.83 11.26
CA SER A 138 -0.28 11.17 11.13
C SER A 138 -0.49 12.52 10.45
N GLU A 139 0.31 13.53 10.81
CA GLU A 139 0.28 14.85 10.17
C GLU A 139 0.69 14.77 8.69
N SER A 140 1.79 14.06 8.40
CA SER A 140 2.28 13.87 7.03
C SER A 140 1.27 13.11 6.17
N PHE A 141 0.62 12.09 6.76
CA PHE A 141 -0.44 11.33 6.12
C PHE A 141 -1.65 12.21 5.83
N HIS A 142 -2.13 12.96 6.83
CA HIS A 142 -3.28 13.84 6.71
C HIS A 142 -3.07 14.90 5.62
N HIS A 143 -1.91 15.57 5.60
CA HIS A 143 -1.56 16.53 4.55
C HIS A 143 -1.62 15.89 3.16
N LYS A 144 -1.00 14.71 3.02
CA LYS A 144 -0.95 14.00 1.75
C LYS A 144 -2.31 13.50 1.27
N ALA A 145 -3.10 12.89 2.16
CA ALA A 145 -4.41 12.35 1.84
C ALA A 145 -5.38 13.47 1.41
N ASN A 146 -5.34 14.61 2.11
CA ASN A 146 -6.13 15.77 1.72
C ASN A 146 -5.70 16.36 0.38
N TRP A 147 -4.39 16.45 0.11
CA TRP A 147 -3.92 16.86 -1.21
C TRP A 147 -4.43 15.91 -2.30
N LEU A 148 -4.34 14.59 -2.10
CA LEU A 148 -4.87 13.62 -3.07
C LEU A 148 -6.39 13.72 -3.24
N LEU A 149 -7.15 14.04 -2.18
CA LEU A 149 -8.59 14.29 -2.27
C LEU A 149 -8.90 15.55 -3.08
N ASP A 150 -8.19 16.65 -2.81
CA ASP A 150 -8.35 17.93 -3.50
C ASP A 150 -8.08 17.79 -5.01
N GLU A 151 -7.06 17.00 -5.37
CA GLU A 151 -6.72 16.66 -6.76
C GLU A 151 -7.63 15.58 -7.38
N LYS A 152 -8.62 15.07 -6.63
CA LYS A 152 -9.51 13.96 -7.05
C LYS A 152 -8.75 12.67 -7.42
N LEU A 153 -7.58 12.47 -6.81
CA LEU A 153 -6.72 11.30 -6.96
C LEU A 153 -6.90 10.28 -5.83
N LEU A 154 -7.77 10.56 -4.86
CA LEU A 154 -8.13 9.63 -3.78
C LEU A 154 -9.64 9.35 -3.79
N LEU A 155 -10.00 8.09 -3.65
CA LEU A 155 -11.37 7.62 -3.44
C LEU A 155 -11.47 6.88 -2.10
N PRO A 156 -12.05 7.52 -1.06
CA PRO A 156 -12.42 6.83 0.17
C PRO A 156 -13.73 6.07 -0.04
N CYS A 157 -13.66 4.76 0.08
CA CYS A 157 -14.82 3.89 0.15
C CYS A 157 -15.08 3.54 1.61
N THR A 158 -16.31 3.71 2.08
CA THR A 158 -16.69 3.56 3.48
C THR A 158 -17.67 2.40 3.67
N CYS A 159 -17.68 1.84 4.87
CA CYS A 159 -18.64 0.85 5.32
C CYS A 159 -19.18 1.30 6.68
N ARG A 160 -20.50 1.48 6.78
CA ARG A 160 -21.21 1.90 7.99
C ARG A 160 -22.18 0.81 8.47
N ALA A 161 -22.37 0.74 9.78
CA ALA A 161 -23.45 -0.03 10.38
C ALA A 161 -24.82 0.58 10.01
N LYS A 162 -25.91 -0.16 10.18
CA LYS A 162 -27.28 0.36 10.03
C LYS A 162 -27.62 1.47 11.03
N THR A 163 -26.86 1.59 12.11
CA THR A 163 -26.93 2.69 13.08
C THR A 163 -26.24 3.97 12.59
N GLY A 164 -25.52 3.93 11.47
CA GLY A 164 -24.72 5.03 10.91
C GLY A 164 -23.26 5.05 11.36
N GLU A 165 -22.87 4.19 12.31
CA GLU A 165 -21.50 4.09 12.81
C GLU A 165 -20.52 3.69 11.70
N LEU A 166 -19.37 4.39 11.60
CA LEU A 166 -18.32 4.04 10.64
C LEU A 166 -17.50 2.85 11.12
N ILE A 167 -17.57 1.76 10.35
CA ILE A 167 -16.89 0.49 10.66
C ILE A 167 -15.57 0.39 9.90
N SER A 168 -15.51 0.83 8.63
CA SER A 168 -14.29 0.69 7.83
C SER A 168 -14.19 1.72 6.72
N VAL A 169 -12.94 2.05 6.36
CA VAL A 169 -12.59 2.91 5.25
C VAL A 169 -11.45 2.25 4.47
N ALA A 170 -11.65 2.10 3.16
CA ALA A 170 -10.61 1.74 2.20
C ALA A 170 -10.26 2.99 1.39
N LEU A 171 -8.98 3.30 1.34
CA LEU A 171 -8.45 4.39 0.55
C LEU A 171 -7.88 3.83 -0.75
N VAL A 172 -8.36 4.35 -1.88
CA VAL A 172 -7.91 3.96 -3.21
C VAL A 172 -7.30 5.16 -3.93
N ILE A 173 -6.05 5.04 -4.37
CA ILE A 173 -5.40 6.06 -5.21
C ILE A 173 -5.79 5.82 -6.67
N LEU A 174 -6.12 6.88 -7.39
CA LEU A 174 -6.56 6.84 -8.77
C LEU A 174 -5.45 7.32 -9.71
N SER A 175 -5.18 6.56 -10.77
CA SER A 175 -4.38 7.04 -11.91
C SER A 175 -5.21 6.96 -13.19
N PRO A 176 -5.87 8.06 -13.57
CA PRO A 176 -6.65 8.14 -14.80
C PRO A 176 -5.80 7.88 -16.05
N GLU A 177 -4.52 8.25 -16.02
CA GLU A 177 -3.60 8.21 -17.17
C GLU A 177 -3.39 6.78 -17.68
N ASN A 178 -3.29 5.81 -16.76
CA ASN A 178 -3.13 4.40 -17.09
C ASN A 178 -4.38 3.56 -16.74
N ARG A 179 -5.49 4.23 -16.43
CA ARG A 179 -6.77 3.61 -16.05
C ARG A 179 -6.62 2.55 -14.95
N THR A 180 -5.68 2.76 -14.02
CA THR A 180 -5.45 1.87 -12.88
C THR A 180 -5.79 2.56 -11.56
N ALA A 181 -6.54 1.85 -10.72
CA ALA A 181 -6.76 2.21 -9.33
C ALA A 181 -5.86 1.36 -8.43
N TYR A 182 -5.32 1.96 -7.36
CA TYR A 182 -4.40 1.32 -6.43
C TYR A 182 -4.99 1.30 -5.03
N GLY A 183 -5.31 0.11 -4.51
CA GLY A 183 -5.66 -0.07 -3.12
C GLY A 183 -4.49 0.37 -2.23
N TRP A 184 -4.68 1.45 -1.48
CA TRP A 184 -3.61 2.05 -0.70
C TRP A 184 -3.59 1.52 0.72
N LEU A 185 -4.62 1.83 1.51
CA LEU A 185 -4.74 1.43 2.91
C LEU A 185 -6.18 1.09 3.25
N ILE A 186 -6.35 0.23 4.26
CA ILE A 186 -7.66 -0.08 4.83
C ILE A 186 -7.60 -0.01 6.35
N GLY A 187 -8.49 0.80 6.92
CA GLY A 187 -8.75 0.87 8.35
C GLY A 187 -10.11 0.25 8.65
N TYR A 188 -10.22 -0.50 9.73
CA TYR A 188 -11.48 -1.12 10.14
C TYR A 188 -11.51 -1.40 11.63
N ASP A 189 -12.69 -1.30 12.20
CA ASP A 189 -12.97 -1.61 13.59
C ASP A 189 -12.86 -3.14 13.80
N HIS A 190 -12.04 -3.54 14.77
CA HIS A 190 -11.78 -4.95 15.06
C HIS A 190 -12.88 -5.63 15.91
N ALA A 191 -13.78 -4.87 16.54
CA ALA A 191 -14.93 -5.40 17.26
C ALA A 191 -15.99 -5.95 16.30
N TYR A 192 -16.09 -5.37 15.10
CA TYR A 192 -16.94 -5.88 14.03
C TYR A 192 -16.27 -7.04 13.30
N ALA A 193 -17.05 -7.87 12.59
CA ALA A 193 -16.63 -9.11 11.93
C ALA A 193 -15.44 -8.91 10.96
N SER A 194 -14.23 -8.88 11.54
CA SER A 194 -13.00 -8.35 10.94
C SER A 194 -12.54 -9.07 9.67
N TYR A 195 -13.05 -10.27 9.42
CA TYR A 195 -12.72 -11.07 8.22
C TYR A 195 -13.65 -10.79 7.04
N GLU A 196 -14.85 -10.27 7.29
CA GLU A 196 -15.88 -10.02 6.27
C GLU A 196 -15.67 -8.65 5.63
N ILE A 197 -15.38 -7.63 6.45
CA ILE A 197 -15.38 -6.23 6.03
C ILE A 197 -14.30 -5.90 4.98
N PRO A 198 -13.02 -6.28 5.15
CA PRO A 198 -11.98 -5.89 4.20
C PRO A 198 -12.24 -6.38 2.77
N ALA A 199 -12.64 -7.65 2.62
CA ALA A 199 -12.94 -8.23 1.31
C ALA A 199 -14.17 -7.57 0.66
N SER A 200 -15.20 -7.28 1.46
CA SER A 200 -16.45 -6.68 1.00
C SER A 200 -16.25 -5.23 0.57
N LEU A 201 -15.47 -4.47 1.33
CA LEU A 201 -15.18 -3.07 1.01
C LEU A 201 -14.27 -2.93 -0.22
N GLN A 202 -13.31 -3.83 -0.39
CA GLN A 202 -12.52 -3.91 -1.62
C GLN A 202 -13.40 -4.25 -2.83
N TYR A 203 -14.29 -5.23 -2.68
CA TYR A 203 -15.24 -5.58 -3.75
C TYR A 203 -16.16 -4.41 -4.11
N TYR A 204 -16.74 -3.74 -3.12
CA TYR A 204 -17.52 -2.52 -3.35
C TYR A 204 -16.70 -1.43 -4.05
N SER A 205 -15.43 -1.25 -3.66
CA SER A 205 -14.54 -0.31 -4.36
C SER A 205 -14.40 -0.68 -5.82
N ALA A 206 -14.21 -1.96 -6.14
CA ALA A 206 -14.10 -2.45 -7.51
C ALA A 206 -15.36 -2.17 -8.35
N THR A 207 -16.56 -2.37 -7.79
CA THR A 207 -17.82 -2.11 -8.52
C THR A 207 -18.00 -0.63 -8.86
N ILE A 208 -17.61 0.27 -7.95
CA ILE A 208 -17.63 1.71 -8.20
C ILE A 208 -16.59 2.14 -9.25
N LEU A 209 -15.39 1.55 -9.19
CA LEU A 209 -14.26 1.92 -10.05
C LEU A 209 -14.40 1.43 -11.49
N ALA A 210 -15.14 0.33 -11.72
CA ALA A 210 -15.29 -0.31 -13.03
C ALA A 210 -15.84 0.58 -14.15
N ALA A 211 -16.49 1.69 -13.81
CA ALA A 211 -16.95 2.67 -14.80
C ALA A 211 -15.81 3.44 -15.48
N ASN A 212 -14.68 3.64 -14.79
CA ASN A 212 -13.61 4.55 -15.24
C ASN A 212 -12.22 3.92 -15.26
N PHE A 213 -12.03 2.76 -14.62
CA PHE A 213 -10.74 2.10 -14.47
C PHE A 213 -10.84 0.67 -14.98
N ASP A 214 -9.73 0.18 -15.55
CA ASP A 214 -9.63 -1.17 -16.10
C ASP A 214 -9.07 -2.16 -15.08
N VAL A 215 -8.29 -1.67 -14.11
CA VAL A 215 -7.59 -2.51 -13.13
C VAL A 215 -7.71 -1.90 -11.72
N LEU A 216 -8.00 -2.75 -10.74
CA LEU A 216 -7.77 -2.45 -9.33
C LEU A 216 -6.59 -3.29 -8.84
N ASP A 217 -5.49 -2.63 -8.54
CA ASP A 217 -4.32 -3.28 -7.98
C ASP A 217 -4.33 -3.20 -6.45
N LEU A 218 -4.33 -4.36 -5.79
CA LEU A 218 -4.40 -4.49 -4.34
C LEU A 218 -3.01 -4.49 -3.68
N GLY A 219 -1.93 -4.33 -4.44
CA GLY A 219 -0.54 -4.33 -3.99
C GLY A 219 0.09 -5.72 -3.91
N ASP A 220 1.27 -5.80 -3.31
CA ASP A 220 2.07 -7.01 -3.17
C ASP A 220 1.63 -7.94 -2.03
N GLY A 221 2.03 -9.21 -2.09
CA GLY A 221 1.83 -10.19 -1.02
C GLY A 221 3.14 -10.51 -0.28
N PRO A 222 3.73 -9.57 0.51
CA PRO A 222 5.08 -9.70 1.03
C PRO A 222 5.28 -10.84 2.04
N ASN A 223 4.20 -11.39 2.58
CA ASN A 223 4.23 -12.55 3.47
C ASN A 223 3.12 -13.55 3.10
N ALA A 224 3.28 -14.80 3.56
CA ALA A 224 2.37 -15.90 3.22
C ALA A 224 0.91 -15.62 3.58
N ASN A 225 0.64 -14.92 4.70
CA ASN A 225 -0.72 -14.63 5.15
C ASN A 225 -1.39 -13.59 4.24
N LEU A 226 -0.68 -12.53 3.88
CA LEU A 226 -1.21 -11.48 3.02
C LEU A 226 -1.35 -11.97 1.57
N PHE A 227 -0.40 -12.78 1.10
CA PHE A 227 -0.51 -13.49 -0.18
C PHE A 227 -1.74 -14.39 -0.21
N ALA A 228 -1.89 -15.30 0.76
CA ALA A 228 -3.04 -16.21 0.83
C ALA A 228 -4.37 -15.47 0.98
N TYR A 229 -4.38 -14.34 1.71
CA TYR A 229 -5.55 -13.48 1.78
C TYR A 229 -5.93 -12.95 0.40
N LYS A 230 -4.99 -12.31 -0.33
CA LYS A 230 -5.25 -11.73 -1.65
C LYS A 230 -5.59 -12.78 -2.70
N ASP A 231 -4.89 -13.91 -2.68
CA ASP A 231 -5.19 -15.07 -3.52
C ASP A 231 -6.63 -15.56 -3.28
N SER A 232 -7.06 -15.65 -2.01
CA SER A 232 -8.45 -16.04 -1.68
C SER A 232 -9.53 -15.06 -2.18
N LEU A 233 -9.13 -13.84 -2.55
CA LEU A 233 -9.98 -12.84 -3.19
C LEU A 233 -10.13 -13.06 -4.71
N GLY A 234 -9.52 -14.11 -5.28
CA GLY A 234 -9.61 -14.43 -6.71
C GLY A 234 -8.83 -13.46 -7.60
N THR A 235 -7.77 -12.85 -7.07
CA THR A 235 -6.91 -11.90 -7.81
C THR A 235 -6.00 -12.61 -8.79
N ALA A 236 -5.71 -11.99 -9.93
CA ALA A 236 -4.58 -12.38 -10.76
C ALA A 236 -3.27 -11.88 -10.14
N SER A 237 -2.20 -12.67 -10.25
CA SER A 237 -0.86 -12.28 -9.81
C SER A 237 -0.02 -11.84 -11.00
N HIS A 238 0.50 -10.62 -10.97
CA HIS A 238 1.36 -10.06 -12.00
C HIS A 238 2.77 -9.82 -11.46
N PRO A 239 3.82 -10.30 -12.14
CA PRO A 239 5.17 -10.04 -11.70
C PRO A 239 5.52 -8.57 -11.88
N PHE A 240 6.30 -8.04 -10.95
CA PHE A 240 6.92 -6.72 -11.05
C PHE A 240 8.31 -6.76 -10.40
N TRP A 241 9.15 -5.76 -10.69
CA TRP A 241 10.51 -5.73 -10.16
C TRP A 241 10.62 -4.84 -8.94
N VAL A 242 11.26 -5.39 -7.92
CA VAL A 242 11.80 -4.63 -6.79
C VAL A 242 13.29 -4.46 -6.99
N LEU A 243 13.72 -3.20 -7.13
CA LEU A 243 15.11 -2.83 -7.32
C LEU A 243 15.66 -2.24 -6.02
N THR A 244 16.77 -2.76 -5.53
CA THR A 244 17.44 -2.29 -4.31
C THR A 244 18.89 -1.94 -4.58
N THR A 245 19.40 -0.88 -3.95
CA THR A 245 20.85 -0.63 -3.96
C THR A 245 21.56 -1.65 -3.07
N LYS A 246 22.76 -2.08 -3.49
CA LYS A 246 23.64 -2.95 -2.70
C LYS A 246 23.82 -2.32 -1.30
N ASP A 247 23.71 -3.12 -0.25
CA ASP A 247 23.76 -2.75 1.19
C ASP A 247 22.46 -2.27 1.86
N THR A 248 21.35 -2.15 1.13
CA THR A 248 20.04 -1.82 1.76
C THR A 248 19.67 -2.85 2.83
N LYS A 249 19.84 -4.15 2.56
CA LYS A 249 19.55 -5.23 3.54
C LYS A 249 20.42 -5.13 4.81
N LYS A 250 21.67 -4.67 4.70
CA LYS A 250 22.58 -4.52 5.86
C LYS A 250 22.14 -3.35 6.73
N TRP A 251 21.74 -2.25 6.10
CA TRP A 251 21.25 -1.07 6.83
C TRP A 251 19.87 -1.25 7.43
N ILE A 252 18.94 -1.94 6.75
CA ILE A 252 17.65 -2.29 7.35
C ILE A 252 17.88 -3.08 8.65
N LYS A 253 18.79 -4.06 8.65
CA LYS A 253 19.16 -4.80 9.87
C LYS A 253 19.73 -3.89 10.96
N VAL A 254 20.55 -2.90 10.60
CA VAL A 254 21.08 -1.91 11.56
C VAL A 254 19.96 -1.04 12.11
N LEU A 255 19.03 -0.58 11.27
CA LEU A 255 17.89 0.24 11.69
C LEU A 255 16.91 -0.54 12.57
N ASP A 256 16.61 -1.79 12.23
CA ASP A 256 15.80 -2.68 13.04
C ASP A 256 16.45 -2.89 14.41
N PHE A 257 17.76 -3.21 14.44
CA PHE A 257 18.52 -3.33 15.69
C PHE A 257 18.46 -2.05 16.55
N LEU A 258 18.65 -0.87 15.95
CA LEU A 258 18.58 0.41 16.66
C LEU A 258 17.17 0.71 17.18
N ARG A 259 16.14 0.36 16.42
CA ARG A 259 14.74 0.49 16.83
C ARG A 259 14.43 -0.41 18.02
N ASP A 260 14.80 -1.68 17.94
CA ASP A 260 14.52 -2.67 18.99
C ASP A 260 15.28 -2.31 20.28
N THR A 261 16.50 -1.79 20.14
CA THR A 261 17.30 -1.24 21.26
C THR A 261 16.60 -0.04 21.88
N ARG A 262 16.13 0.93 21.08
CA ARG A 262 15.39 2.10 21.58
C ARG A 262 14.12 1.69 22.33
N GLN A 263 13.34 0.75 21.79
CA GLN A 263 12.12 0.26 22.43
C GLN A 263 12.42 -0.44 23.75
N SER A 264 13.48 -1.26 23.80
CA SER A 264 13.93 -1.94 25.03
C SER A 264 14.35 -0.94 26.10
N LEU A 265 15.10 0.10 25.74
CA LEU A 265 15.48 1.18 26.64
C LEU A 265 14.26 1.95 27.15
N GLN A 266 13.31 2.33 26.28
CA GLN A 266 12.09 3.01 26.68
C GLN A 266 11.25 2.17 27.66
N LYS A 267 11.18 0.86 27.46
CA LYS A 267 10.51 -0.06 28.39
C LYS A 267 11.19 -0.10 29.75
N LEU A 268 12.53 -0.19 29.78
CA LEU A 268 13.31 -0.15 31.02
C LEU A 268 13.13 1.16 31.79
N PHE A 269 13.11 2.30 31.09
CA PHE A 269 12.87 3.61 31.72
C PHE A 269 11.47 3.71 32.32
N ARG A 270 10.43 3.25 31.61
CA ARG A 270 9.04 3.23 32.15
C ARG A 270 8.93 2.34 33.38
N GLN A 271 9.56 1.16 33.37
CA GLN A 271 9.57 0.25 34.52
C GLN A 271 10.27 0.87 35.74
N ARG A 272 11.36 1.61 35.54
CA ARG A 272 12.03 2.31 36.64
C ARG A 272 11.18 3.43 37.23
N ILE A 273 10.53 4.24 36.40
CA ILE A 273 9.67 5.34 36.89
C ILE A 273 8.55 4.78 37.78
N HIS A 274 7.88 3.72 37.37
CA HIS A 274 6.83 3.10 38.19
C HIS A 274 7.33 2.45 39.49
N ALA A 275 8.60 2.06 39.56
CA ALA A 275 9.21 1.52 40.78
C ALA A 275 9.63 2.60 41.78
N PHE A 276 9.70 3.87 41.37
CA PHE A 276 9.96 5.01 42.27
C PHE A 276 8.67 5.66 42.81
N ASP A 277 7.52 5.39 42.18
CA ASP A 277 6.21 5.88 42.59
C ASP A 277 5.45 4.89 43.52
N SER A 278 6.08 3.77 43.90
CA SER A 278 5.58 2.72 44.79
C SER A 278 6.40 2.61 46.06
#